data_AF-A0A503I9Y1-F1
#
_entry.id   AF-A0A503I9Y1-F1
#
_cell.length_a   1.000
_cell.length_b   1.000
_cell.length_c   1.000
_cell.angle_alpha   90.00
_cell.angle_beta   90.00
_cell.angle_gamma   90.00
#
_symmetry.space_group_name_H-M   'P 1'
#
loop_
_entity.id
_entity.type
_entity.pdbx_description
1 polymer ?
#
loop_
_entity_poly.entity_id
_entity_poly.type
_entity_poly.pdbx_seq_one_letter_code
_entity_poly.pdbx_strand_id
1 'polypeptide(L)'
;MMRPVALLESGASTGVPRLTKLWFGSQSLCGVSMSDALFPTRWQYDKPPPIEEFVRTFPDDYACGGHLAEKRWPDGFVCPHCGSRKGWRLEARPWLWECAGKGDNPKCRKQTSVIAGTFMQGTHLPLNKWFMAAYLMTTHSNSISALQLQPKIGVTYKTAWLLLHKLRRVMVNPERTPLAGNVEADETLIPVTRRMKAAAARLSSSARSRGSAGSRPAGSG
;
A
#
# COMPACT_ATOMS: atom_id res chain seq x y z
N MET A 1 29.42 -23.77 40.57
CA MET A 1 28.32 -23.42 41.49
C MET A 1 27.33 -22.61 40.68
N MET A 2 26.11 -23.00 40.32
CA MET A 2 25.27 -24.16 40.61
C MET A 2 24.79 -24.78 39.28
N ARG A 3 24.67 -26.11 39.25
CA ARG A 3 23.83 -26.91 38.34
C ARG A 3 22.86 -27.70 39.28
N PRO A 4 21.99 -28.59 38.79
CA PRO A 4 20.86 -28.45 37.86
C PRO A 4 19.57 -29.07 38.46
N VAL A 5 18.43 -28.99 37.76
CA VAL A 5 17.35 -29.99 37.89
C VAL A 5 16.96 -30.46 36.50
N ALA A 6 17.30 -31.73 36.26
CA ALA A 6 16.77 -32.68 35.28
C ALA A 6 15.39 -33.20 35.76
N LEU A 7 14.50 -33.87 35.04
CA LEU A 7 14.47 -34.60 33.77
C LEU A 7 12.95 -34.78 33.46
N LEU A 8 12.54 -34.81 32.17
CA LEU A 8 11.82 -35.91 31.47
C LEU A 8 10.61 -36.54 32.19
N GLU A 9 9.44 -36.68 31.55
CA GLU A 9 9.08 -37.68 30.53
C GLU A 9 7.64 -37.36 30.03
N SER A 10 7.02 -37.89 28.97
CA SER A 10 7.32 -38.65 27.75
C SER A 10 5.93 -38.88 27.09
N GLY A 11 5.88 -39.12 25.78
CA GLY A 11 4.70 -39.67 25.09
C GLY A 11 4.06 -38.71 24.09
N ALA A 12 4.40 -38.79 22.80
CA ALA A 12 3.71 -39.65 21.81
C ALA A 12 2.38 -39.04 21.35
N SER A 13 1.94 -39.04 20.10
CA SER A 13 2.45 -39.49 18.81
C SER A 13 1.37 -39.05 17.81
N THR A 14 1.75 -38.86 16.54
CA THR A 14 0.92 -39.09 15.34
C THR A 14 -0.38 -38.29 15.13
N GLY A 15 -0.50 -37.71 13.93
CA GLY A 15 -1.81 -37.66 13.25
C GLY A 15 -2.16 -36.33 12.60
N VAL A 16 -1.67 -36.13 11.37
CA VAL A 16 -2.33 -35.28 10.38
C VAL A 16 -3.78 -35.75 10.21
N PRO A 17 -4.74 -34.83 9.95
CA PRO A 17 -5.55 -35.06 8.76
C PRO A 17 -5.76 -33.80 7.93
N ARG A 18 -5.63 -34.03 6.62
CA ARG A 18 -5.91 -33.12 5.52
C ARG A 18 -7.34 -33.42 5.04
N LEU A 19 -8.12 -32.36 4.84
CA LEU A 19 -9.16 -32.17 3.81
C LEU A 19 -10.56 -32.81 3.92
N THR A 20 -11.51 -31.95 3.50
CA THR A 20 -12.81 -32.19 2.85
C THR A 20 -14.06 -32.57 3.67
N LYS A 21 -14.98 -31.60 3.72
CA LYS A 21 -16.45 -31.62 3.51
C LYS A 21 -16.90 -30.19 3.87
N LEU A 22 -17.20 -29.23 2.98
CA LEU A 22 -18.18 -29.17 1.88
C LEU A 22 -19.56 -29.72 2.26
N TRP A 23 -20.47 -28.75 2.50
CA TRP A 23 -21.93 -28.73 2.31
C TRP A 23 -22.89 -29.26 3.39
N PHE A 24 -23.83 -28.37 3.75
CA PHE A 24 -25.08 -28.48 4.54
C PHE A 24 -24.94 -28.75 6.06
N GLY A 25 -25.54 -27.96 6.97
CA GLY A 25 -26.46 -26.83 6.82
C GLY A 25 -27.02 -26.40 8.18
N SER A 26 -27.77 -25.30 8.15
CA SER A 26 -28.66 -24.78 9.21
C SER A 26 -28.02 -23.94 10.32
N GLN A 27 -27.79 -22.65 10.03
CA GLN A 27 -28.25 -21.61 10.96
C GLN A 27 -29.14 -20.63 10.22
N SER A 28 -30.38 -20.57 10.72
CA SER A 28 -31.47 -19.75 10.26
C SER A 28 -31.12 -18.27 10.33
N LEU A 29 -31.50 -17.59 9.27
CA LEU A 29 -31.59 -16.16 9.10
C LEU A 29 -32.50 -15.55 10.18
N CYS A 30 -32.05 -14.47 10.81
CA CYS A 30 -32.87 -13.41 11.39
C CYS A 30 -32.02 -12.12 11.41
N GLY A 31 -32.25 -11.23 10.45
CA GLY A 31 -32.08 -9.79 10.65
C GLY A 31 -30.73 -9.16 10.36
N VAL A 32 -30.08 -9.44 9.22
CA VAL A 32 -29.23 -8.40 8.62
C VAL A 32 -30.12 -7.61 7.66
N SER A 33 -30.40 -6.36 8.03
CA SER A 33 -31.11 -5.41 7.19
C SER A 33 -30.39 -5.29 5.84
N MET A 34 -31.12 -5.48 4.74
CA MET A 34 -30.61 -5.30 3.37
C MET A 34 -30.09 -3.87 3.08
N SER A 35 -30.20 -2.94 4.03
CA SER A 35 -29.64 -1.59 3.95
C SER A 35 -28.14 -1.51 4.28
N ASP A 36 -27.58 -2.46 5.03
CA ASP A 36 -26.18 -2.38 5.49
C ASP A 36 -25.16 -2.87 4.44
N ALA A 37 -25.64 -3.47 3.35
CA ALA A 37 -24.80 -4.10 2.34
C ALA A 37 -24.52 -3.24 1.10
N LEU A 38 -25.15 -2.06 0.96
CA LEU A 38 -25.01 -1.30 -0.29
C LEU A 38 -23.76 -0.43 -0.36
N PHE A 39 -23.24 0.04 0.78
CA PHE A 39 -21.93 0.70 0.85
C PHE A 39 -21.42 0.57 2.29
N PRO A 40 -20.75 -0.52 2.70
CA PRO A 40 -19.95 -0.45 3.91
C PRO A 40 -18.99 0.70 3.68
N THR A 41 -19.18 1.82 4.39
CA THR A 41 -18.25 2.93 4.28
C THR A 41 -16.91 2.35 4.70
N ARG A 42 -16.03 2.13 3.72
CA ARG A 42 -14.66 1.67 3.92
C ARG A 42 -13.98 2.38 5.11
N TRP A 43 -14.38 3.63 5.32
CA TRP A 43 -14.02 4.54 6.39
C TRP A 43 -14.35 4.11 7.83
N GLN A 44 -15.29 3.20 8.09
CA GLN A 44 -15.65 2.80 9.47
C GLN A 44 -14.64 1.80 10.06
N TYR A 45 -13.96 1.00 9.21
CA TYR A 45 -13.02 -0.03 9.62
C TYR A 45 -11.56 0.22 9.20
N ASP A 46 -11.33 1.04 8.17
CA ASP A 46 -9.98 1.38 7.65
C ASP A 46 -9.49 2.77 8.10
N LYS A 47 -10.02 3.34 9.19
CA LYS A 47 -9.59 4.66 9.63
C LYS A 47 -8.13 4.60 10.09
N PRO A 48 -7.21 5.38 9.48
CA PRO A 48 -5.84 5.45 9.98
C PRO A 48 -5.85 5.95 11.43
N PRO A 49 -4.94 5.44 12.28
CA PRO A 49 -4.84 5.90 13.67
C PRO A 49 -4.57 7.41 13.71
N PRO A 50 -4.93 8.12 14.79
CA PRO A 50 -4.56 9.52 14.95
C PRO A 50 -3.04 9.70 14.84
N ILE A 51 -2.61 10.90 14.42
CA ILE A 51 -1.21 11.15 14.10
C ILE A 51 -0.29 10.96 15.31
N GLU A 52 -0.78 11.29 16.50
CA GLU A 52 -0.07 11.10 17.76
C GLU A 52 0.21 9.62 18.04
N GLU A 53 -0.78 8.75 17.80
CA GLU A 53 -0.62 7.31 17.95
C GLU A 53 0.33 6.76 16.90
N PHE A 54 0.19 7.20 15.64
CA PHE A 54 1.08 6.79 14.56
C PHE A 54 2.55 7.10 14.87
N VAL A 55 2.83 8.32 15.35
CA VAL A 55 4.19 8.73 15.74
C VAL A 55 4.71 7.90 16.92
N ARG A 56 3.84 7.52 17.86
CA ARG A 56 4.21 6.64 18.98
C ARG A 56 4.51 5.21 18.54
N THR A 57 3.80 4.70 17.53
CA THR A 57 4.04 3.36 16.98
C THR A 57 5.31 3.32 16.13
N PHE A 58 5.63 4.40 15.41
CA PHE A 58 6.77 4.48 14.50
C PHE A 58 7.72 5.65 14.82
N PRO A 59 8.33 5.67 16.01
CA PRO A 59 9.20 6.78 16.42
C PRO A 59 10.54 6.78 15.65
N ASP A 60 11.04 5.60 15.29
CA ASP A 60 12.38 5.43 14.73
C ASP A 60 12.45 4.33 13.65
N ASP A 61 13.62 4.22 13.02
CA ASP A 61 13.86 3.28 11.92
C ASP A 61 13.86 1.81 12.35
N TYR A 62 14.14 1.49 13.63
CA TYR A 62 14.04 0.12 14.15
C TYR A 62 12.59 -0.31 14.31
N ALA A 63 11.71 0.58 14.78
CA ALA A 63 10.27 0.32 14.84
C ALA A 63 9.70 0.10 13.43
N CYS A 64 10.05 0.97 12.48
CA CYS A 64 9.63 0.83 11.08
C CYS A 64 10.20 -0.45 10.45
N GLY A 65 11.48 -0.74 10.66
CA GLY A 65 12.15 -1.93 10.14
C GLY A 65 11.59 -3.24 10.71
N GLY A 66 11.23 -3.24 12.00
CA GLY A 66 10.56 -4.36 12.67
C GLY A 66 9.17 -4.63 12.06
N HIS A 67 8.36 -3.57 11.91
CA HIS A 67 7.06 -3.69 11.28
C HIS A 67 7.13 -4.22 9.84
N LEU A 68 8.09 -3.74 9.04
CA LEU A 68 8.30 -4.27 7.69
C LEU A 68 8.76 -5.73 7.70
N ALA A 69 9.55 -6.14 8.70
CA ALA A 69 10.03 -7.52 8.82
C ALA A 69 8.86 -8.47 9.13
N GLU A 70 7.97 -8.09 10.03
CA GLU A 70 6.75 -8.84 10.35
C GLU A 70 5.84 -9.00 9.12
N LYS A 71 5.65 -7.93 8.34
CA LYS A 71 4.86 -7.98 7.10
C LYS A 71 5.50 -8.84 6.01
N ARG A 72 6.83 -8.83 5.91
CA ARG A 72 7.57 -9.63 4.93
C ARG A 72 7.64 -11.11 5.32
N TRP A 73 7.77 -11.37 6.60
CA TRP A 73 8.01 -12.70 7.18
C TRP A 73 7.09 -12.93 8.39
N PRO A 74 5.81 -13.24 8.17
CA PRO A 74 4.85 -13.42 9.26
C PRO A 74 5.21 -14.59 10.19
N ASP A 75 5.80 -15.65 9.65
CA ASP A 75 6.21 -16.85 10.39
C ASP A 75 7.68 -16.82 10.86
N GLY A 76 8.30 -15.63 10.84
CA GLY A 76 9.71 -15.43 11.16
C GLY A 76 10.64 -15.45 9.95
N PHE A 77 11.87 -14.97 10.14
CA PHE A 77 12.85 -14.74 9.08
C PHE A 77 13.05 -15.96 8.18
N VAL A 78 13.03 -15.76 6.86
CA VAL A 78 13.40 -16.79 5.87
C VAL A 78 14.45 -16.21 4.92
N CYS A 79 15.61 -16.86 4.85
CA CYS A 79 16.68 -16.43 3.95
C CYS A 79 16.31 -16.70 2.48
N PRO A 80 16.33 -15.68 1.60
CA PRO A 80 16.01 -15.86 0.17
C PRO A 80 17.07 -16.66 -0.60
N HIS A 81 18.26 -16.88 -0.03
CA HIS A 81 19.35 -17.58 -0.70
C HIS A 81 19.45 -19.07 -0.37
N CYS A 82 19.07 -19.47 0.85
CA CYS A 82 19.22 -20.86 1.29
C CYS A 82 18.00 -21.40 2.06
N GLY A 83 16.91 -20.64 2.19
CA GLY A 83 15.70 -21.07 2.89
C GLY A 83 15.82 -21.19 4.42
N SER A 84 17.00 -20.98 5.01
CA SER A 84 17.19 -21.04 6.47
C SER A 84 16.25 -20.09 7.20
N ARG A 85 15.60 -20.60 8.25
CA ARG A 85 14.79 -19.81 9.19
C ARG A 85 15.56 -19.18 10.34
N LYS A 86 16.87 -19.46 10.42
CA LYS A 86 17.74 -18.89 11.46
C LYS A 86 18.51 -17.70 10.90
N GLY A 87 18.30 -16.56 11.52
CA GLY A 87 19.01 -15.32 11.27
C GLY A 87 18.74 -14.32 12.37
N TRP A 88 19.51 -13.24 12.40
CA TRP A 88 19.36 -12.15 13.36
C TRP A 88 19.39 -10.81 12.63
N ARG A 89 18.74 -9.82 13.23
CA ARG A 89 18.81 -8.44 12.79
C ARG A 89 20.17 -7.86 13.18
N LEU A 90 20.80 -7.10 12.29
CA LEU A 90 22.02 -6.36 12.61
C LEU A 90 21.67 -5.16 13.47
N GLU A 91 22.36 -4.99 14.60
CA GLU A 91 22.15 -3.84 15.50
C GLU A 91 22.45 -2.52 14.80
N ALA A 92 23.55 -2.43 14.05
CA ALA A 92 23.93 -1.20 13.36
C ALA A 92 23.02 -0.81 12.18
N ARG A 93 22.14 -1.72 11.71
CA ARG A 93 21.33 -1.52 10.50
C ARG A 93 19.90 -2.06 10.70
N PRO A 94 18.91 -1.18 10.99
CA PRO A 94 17.58 -1.59 11.49
C PRO A 94 16.76 -2.50 10.57
N TRP A 95 17.03 -2.47 9.27
CA TRP A 95 16.31 -3.27 8.27
C TRP A 95 17.17 -4.35 7.61
N LEU A 96 18.37 -4.65 8.14
CA LEU A 96 19.26 -5.67 7.59
C LEU A 96 19.33 -6.89 8.51
N TRP A 97 19.18 -8.07 7.91
CA TRP A 97 19.21 -9.35 8.61
C TRP A 97 20.34 -10.21 8.07
N GLU A 98 21.05 -10.92 8.92
CA GLU A 98 22.07 -11.88 8.52
C GLU A 98 21.61 -13.31 8.76
N CYS A 99 21.81 -14.15 7.75
CA CYS A 99 21.51 -15.56 7.83
C CYS A 99 22.55 -16.29 8.67
N ALA A 100 22.10 -17.11 9.63
CA ALA A 100 22.98 -17.93 10.46
C ALA A 100 23.68 -19.06 9.69
N GLY A 101 23.17 -19.42 8.51
CA GLY A 101 23.61 -20.59 7.74
C GLY A 101 23.17 -21.90 8.41
N LYS A 102 21.97 -22.39 8.09
CA LYS A 102 21.47 -23.71 8.48
C LYS A 102 20.72 -24.37 7.32
N GLY A 103 20.49 -25.68 7.39
CA GLY A 103 19.86 -26.45 6.32
C GLY A 103 20.78 -26.63 5.13
N ASP A 104 20.26 -26.38 3.92
CA ASP A 104 20.89 -26.66 2.62
C ASP A 104 22.21 -25.92 2.36
N ASN A 105 22.50 -24.84 3.11
CA ASN A 105 23.79 -24.15 3.03
C ASN A 105 24.23 -23.61 4.41
N PRO A 106 25.04 -24.37 5.16
CA PRO A 106 25.54 -23.99 6.49
C PRO A 106 26.46 -22.75 6.49
N LYS A 107 26.99 -22.35 5.33
CA LYS A 107 27.96 -21.24 5.21
C LYS A 107 27.34 -19.99 4.58
N CYS A 108 26.01 -19.91 4.47
CA CYS A 108 25.35 -18.85 3.71
C CYS A 108 25.78 -17.44 4.15
N ARG A 109 25.65 -17.07 5.44
CA ARG A 109 26.06 -15.76 6.01
C ARG A 109 25.65 -14.51 5.22
N LYS A 110 24.71 -14.65 4.27
CA LYS A 110 24.28 -13.57 3.38
C LYS A 110 23.36 -12.63 4.13
N GLN A 111 23.55 -11.34 3.87
CA GLN A 111 22.73 -10.28 4.42
C GLN A 111 21.51 -10.04 3.52
N THR A 112 20.33 -9.98 4.12
CA THR A 112 19.05 -9.73 3.45
C THR A 112 18.42 -8.50 4.04
N SER A 113 18.10 -7.53 3.17
CA SER A 113 17.42 -6.31 3.58
C SER A 113 15.91 -6.50 3.51
N VAL A 114 15.19 -6.07 4.55
CA VAL A 114 13.72 -6.11 4.62
C VAL A 114 13.10 -5.26 3.52
N ILE A 115 13.77 -4.18 3.12
CA ILE A 115 13.33 -3.28 2.04
C ILE A 115 13.76 -3.76 0.64
N ALA A 116 14.49 -4.88 0.52
CA ALA A 116 14.90 -5.41 -0.78
C ALA A 116 13.69 -5.85 -1.62
N GLY A 117 13.59 -5.42 -2.87
CA GLY A 117 12.44 -5.68 -3.74
C GLY A 117 11.22 -4.81 -3.44
N THR A 118 11.32 -3.83 -2.52
CA THR A 118 10.24 -2.89 -2.22
C THR A 118 10.50 -1.53 -2.87
N PHE A 119 9.50 -0.64 -2.88
CA PHE A 119 9.66 0.74 -3.37
C PHE A 119 10.65 1.58 -2.54
N MET A 120 10.97 1.14 -1.32
CA MET A 120 11.96 1.74 -0.43
C MET A 120 13.38 1.21 -0.69
N GLN A 121 13.58 0.26 -1.61
CA GLN A 121 14.91 -0.27 -1.91
C GLN A 121 15.90 0.83 -2.33
N GLY A 122 17.11 0.77 -1.77
CA GLY A 122 18.20 1.71 -2.08
C GLY A 122 17.95 3.14 -1.59
N THR A 123 17.04 3.33 -0.64
CA THR A 123 16.82 4.66 -0.06
C THR A 123 17.91 4.99 0.96
N HIS A 124 18.35 6.25 0.94
CA HIS A 124 19.16 6.87 2.01
C HIS A 124 18.29 7.68 2.97
N LEU A 125 16.98 7.75 2.73
CA LEU A 125 16.04 8.45 3.59
C LEU A 125 15.66 7.52 4.75
N PRO A 126 15.66 8.02 6.00
CA PRO A 126 15.14 7.29 7.15
C PRO A 126 13.74 6.70 6.88
N LEU A 127 13.50 5.49 7.36
CA LEU A 127 12.23 4.78 7.17
C LEU A 127 11.07 5.47 7.88
N ASN A 128 11.32 6.12 9.02
CA ASN A 128 10.29 6.89 9.72
C ASN A 128 9.68 8.00 8.82
N LYS A 129 10.49 8.65 7.96
CA LYS A 129 10.03 9.64 6.99
C LYS A 129 9.21 9.03 5.86
N TRP A 130 9.55 7.83 5.43
CA TRP A 130 8.74 7.07 4.47
C TRP A 130 7.36 6.76 5.04
N PHE A 131 7.32 6.28 6.28
CA PHE A 131 6.09 5.96 7.00
C PHE A 131 5.23 7.20 7.21
N MET A 132 5.82 8.30 7.67
CA MET A 132 5.11 9.58 7.82
C MET A 132 4.56 10.10 6.50
N ALA A 133 5.33 10.03 5.41
CA ALA A 133 4.86 10.45 4.09
C ALA A 133 3.71 9.57 3.58
N ALA A 134 3.77 8.25 3.82
CA ALA A 134 2.70 7.33 3.48
C ALA A 134 1.43 7.66 4.27
N TYR A 135 1.55 7.86 5.58
CA TYR A 135 0.44 8.24 6.47
C TYR A 135 -0.24 9.54 6.03
N LEU A 136 0.52 10.60 5.76
CA LEU A 136 -0.03 11.87 5.29
C LEU A 136 -0.75 11.71 3.94
N MET A 137 -0.19 10.89 3.05
CA MET A 137 -0.78 10.69 1.73
C MET A 137 -2.08 9.86 1.77
N THR A 138 -2.24 8.93 2.70
CA THR A 138 -3.46 8.11 2.83
C THR A 138 -4.56 8.76 3.68
N THR A 139 -4.20 9.69 4.57
CA THR A 139 -5.14 10.40 5.45
C THR A 139 -5.82 11.61 4.79
N HIS A 140 -5.16 12.25 3.84
CA HIS A 140 -5.72 13.39 3.13
C HIS A 140 -6.63 12.94 1.98
N SER A 141 -7.87 13.47 1.93
CA SER A 141 -8.84 13.23 0.85
C SER A 141 -8.29 13.60 -0.53
N ASN A 142 -7.61 14.74 -0.58
CA ASN A 142 -6.86 15.20 -1.73
C ASN A 142 -5.38 14.90 -1.50
N SER A 143 -4.78 14.04 -2.34
CA SER A 143 -3.39 13.58 -2.16
C SER A 143 -2.44 14.75 -1.93
N ILE A 144 -1.56 14.66 -0.93
CA ILE A 144 -0.67 15.76 -0.55
C ILE A 144 0.30 16.16 -1.68
N SER A 145 0.51 17.47 -1.86
CA SER A 145 1.50 17.99 -2.81
C SER A 145 2.93 17.90 -2.26
N ALA A 146 3.94 17.86 -3.13
CA ALA A 146 5.34 17.82 -2.71
C ALA A 146 5.76 19.07 -1.93
N LEU A 147 5.21 20.24 -2.28
CA LEU A 147 5.43 21.50 -1.57
C LEU A 147 4.87 21.46 -0.14
N GLN A 148 3.71 20.83 0.08
CA GLN A 148 3.15 20.66 1.41
C GLN A 148 3.87 19.59 2.23
N LEU A 149 4.34 18.52 1.57
CA LEU A 149 5.04 17.44 2.24
C LEU A 149 6.43 17.87 2.72
N GLN A 150 7.15 18.65 1.91
CA GLN A 150 8.52 19.10 2.19
C GLN A 150 8.72 19.65 3.62
N PRO A 151 7.97 20.66 4.08
CA PRO A 151 8.13 21.18 5.45
C PRO A 151 7.63 20.22 6.52
N LYS A 152 6.67 19.33 6.22
CA LYS A 152 6.11 18.39 7.21
C LYS A 152 7.10 17.28 7.61
N ILE A 153 7.91 16.81 6.67
CA ILE A 153 8.89 15.72 6.94
C ILE A 153 10.35 16.20 6.94
N GLY A 154 10.58 17.49 6.73
CA GLY A 154 11.92 18.10 6.73
C GLY A 154 12.85 17.48 5.69
N VAL A 155 12.46 17.52 4.42
CA VAL A 155 13.30 17.05 3.29
C VAL A 155 13.42 18.13 2.22
N THR A 156 14.16 17.88 1.15
CA THR A 156 14.16 18.77 -0.02
C THR A 156 12.91 18.53 -0.87
N TYR A 157 12.49 19.55 -1.63
CA TYR A 157 11.39 19.41 -2.59
C TYR A 157 11.57 18.22 -3.55
N LYS A 158 12.80 18.05 -4.09
CA LYS A 158 13.13 16.96 -5.01
C LYS A 158 12.93 15.58 -4.36
N THR A 159 13.34 15.44 -3.10
CA THR A 159 13.13 14.21 -2.33
C THR A 159 11.65 13.97 -2.06
N ALA A 160 10.90 14.98 -1.62
CA ALA A 160 9.45 14.88 -1.38
C ALA A 160 8.69 14.49 -2.65
N TRP A 161 9.06 15.07 -3.80
CA TRP A 161 8.48 14.74 -5.10
C TRP A 161 8.72 13.28 -5.48
N LEU A 162 9.98 12.81 -5.42
CA LEU A 162 10.32 11.42 -5.74
C LEU A 162 9.62 10.43 -4.80
N LEU A 163 9.57 10.77 -3.51
CA LEU A 163 8.91 9.99 -2.46
C LEU A 163 7.43 9.79 -2.79
N LEU A 164 6.70 10.87 -3.06
CA LEU A 164 5.29 10.83 -3.44
C LEU A 164 5.06 10.08 -4.75
N HIS A 165 5.93 10.23 -5.75
CA HIS A 165 5.80 9.50 -7.01
C HIS A 165 5.94 7.99 -6.82
N LYS A 166 6.91 7.54 -6.01
CA LYS A 166 7.07 6.12 -5.66
C LYS A 166 5.85 5.60 -4.91
N LEU A 167 5.37 6.35 -3.92
CA LEU A 167 4.20 5.98 -3.12
C LEU A 167 2.92 5.90 -3.97
N ARG A 168 2.65 6.89 -4.84
CA ARG A 168 1.51 6.85 -5.77
C ARG A 168 1.56 5.66 -6.71
N ARG A 169 2.75 5.29 -7.19
CA ARG A 169 2.90 4.13 -8.07
C ARG A 169 2.52 2.82 -7.39
N VAL A 170 2.84 2.65 -6.11
CA VAL A 170 2.53 1.42 -5.36
C VAL A 170 1.10 1.37 -4.82
N MET A 171 0.43 2.51 -4.71
CA MET A 171 -1.00 2.54 -4.32
C MET A 171 -1.95 2.10 -5.45
N VAL A 172 -1.47 1.97 -6.68
CA VAL A 172 -2.30 1.50 -7.79
C VAL A 172 -2.53 0.00 -7.62
N ASN A 173 -3.78 -0.40 -7.38
CA ASN A 173 -4.17 -1.80 -7.40
C ASN A 173 -4.00 -2.36 -8.84
N PRO A 174 -3.14 -3.37 -9.07
CA PRO A 174 -2.96 -3.96 -10.40
C PRO A 174 -4.24 -4.64 -10.91
N GLU A 175 -5.06 -5.19 -10.01
CA GLU A 175 -6.30 -5.90 -10.34
C GLU A 175 -7.53 -4.95 -10.42
N ARG A 176 -7.30 -3.64 -10.56
CA ARG A 176 -8.41 -2.68 -10.64
C ARG A 176 -9.21 -2.86 -11.92
N THR A 177 -10.52 -3.02 -11.78
CA THR A 177 -11.45 -2.96 -12.90
C THR A 177 -11.87 -1.51 -13.17
N PRO A 178 -12.15 -1.14 -14.43
CA PRO A 178 -12.78 0.14 -14.72
C PRO A 178 -14.09 0.28 -13.96
N LEU A 179 -14.37 1.49 -13.44
CA LEU A 179 -15.66 1.79 -12.86
C LEU A 179 -16.75 1.65 -13.94
N ALA A 180 -17.88 1.03 -13.59
CA ALA A 180 -18.98 0.75 -14.52
C ALA A 180 -20.33 1.14 -13.89
N GLY A 181 -21.33 1.42 -14.73
CA GLY A 181 -22.63 1.92 -14.30
C GLY A 181 -22.63 3.44 -14.03
N ASN A 182 -23.56 3.89 -13.19
CA ASN A 182 -23.63 5.30 -12.80
C ASN A 182 -22.57 5.57 -11.74
N VAL A 183 -21.59 6.41 -12.07
CA VAL A 183 -20.50 6.80 -11.19
C VAL A 183 -20.67 8.27 -10.82
N GLU A 184 -20.94 8.53 -9.55
CA GLU A 184 -20.92 9.88 -8.99
C GLU A 184 -19.53 10.17 -8.41
N ALA A 185 -18.97 11.32 -8.78
CA ALA A 185 -17.67 11.78 -8.31
C ALA A 185 -17.85 13.15 -7.63
N ASP A 186 -17.67 13.19 -6.31
CA ASP A 186 -17.99 14.34 -5.46
C ASP A 186 -17.06 15.55 -5.73
N GLU A 187 -15.75 15.35 -5.60
CA GLU A 187 -14.73 16.36 -5.91
C GLU A 187 -13.84 15.89 -7.07
N THR A 188 -14.05 16.44 -8.27
CA THR A 188 -13.20 16.13 -9.43
C THR A 188 -12.45 17.36 -9.93
N LEU A 189 -11.14 17.40 -9.69
CA LEU A 189 -10.23 18.38 -10.29
C LEU A 189 -9.60 17.79 -11.55
N ILE A 190 -10.11 18.15 -12.73
CA ILE A 190 -9.56 17.72 -14.01
C ILE A 190 -8.60 18.80 -14.53
N PRO A 191 -7.26 18.60 -14.49
CA PRO A 191 -6.33 19.57 -15.03
C PRO A 191 -6.50 19.65 -16.55
N VAL A 192 -6.87 20.82 -17.06
CA VAL A 192 -7.05 21.02 -18.51
C VAL A 192 -5.70 20.93 -19.21
N THR A 193 -5.44 19.78 -19.84
CA THR A 193 -4.19 19.57 -20.58
C THR A 193 -4.15 20.39 -21.86
N ARG A 194 -2.95 20.66 -22.42
CA ARG A 194 -2.84 21.32 -23.74
C ARG A 194 -3.61 20.57 -24.83
N ARG A 195 -3.67 19.24 -24.77
CA ARG A 195 -4.47 18.41 -25.69
C ARG A 195 -5.96 18.66 -25.53
N MET A 196 -6.45 18.77 -24.31
CA MET A 196 -7.85 19.10 -24.03
C MET A 196 -8.19 20.53 -24.46
N LYS A 197 -7.29 21.51 -24.23
CA LYS A 197 -7.45 22.87 -24.76
C LYS A 197 -7.51 22.90 -26.29
N ALA A 198 -6.61 22.16 -26.96
CA ALA A 198 -6.59 22.07 -28.42
C ALA A 198 -7.83 21.35 -28.98
N ALA A 199 -8.29 20.29 -28.32
CA ALA A 199 -9.52 19.58 -28.69
C ALA A 199 -10.75 20.49 -28.51
N ALA A 200 -10.84 21.22 -27.39
CA ALA A 200 -11.90 22.20 -27.14
C ALA A 200 -11.89 23.34 -28.17
N ALA A 201 -10.71 23.84 -28.57
CA ALA A 201 -10.57 24.86 -29.61
C ALA A 201 -11.00 24.36 -31.01
N ARG A 202 -10.78 23.08 -31.31
CA ARG A 202 -11.24 22.45 -32.56
C ARG A 202 -12.76 22.23 -32.58
N LEU A 203 -13.35 21.89 -31.43
CA LEU A 203 -14.80 21.76 -31.28
C LEU A 203 -15.50 23.12 -31.42
N SER A 204 -14.92 24.19 -30.85
CA SER A 204 -15.48 25.55 -30.97
C SER A 204 -15.32 26.16 -32.37
N SER A 205 -14.28 25.81 -33.13
CA SER A 205 -14.14 26.23 -34.53
C SER A 205 -15.07 25.46 -35.47
N SER A 206 -15.30 24.15 -35.23
CA SER A 206 -16.26 23.33 -36.00
C SER A 206 -17.73 23.69 -35.71
N ALA A 207 -18.05 24.15 -34.50
CA ALA A 207 -19.37 24.69 -34.18
C ALA A 207 -19.64 26.03 -34.89
N ARG A 208 -18.60 26.86 -35.05
CA ARG A 208 -18.70 28.17 -35.72
C ARG A 208 -18.90 28.07 -37.24
N SER A 209 -18.36 27.02 -37.88
CA SER A 209 -18.54 26.80 -39.33
C SER A 209 -19.89 26.17 -39.72
N ARG A 210 -20.65 25.61 -38.76
CA ARG A 210 -22.01 25.07 -39.01
C ARG A 210 -23.13 26.10 -38.88
N GLY A 211 -22.83 27.33 -38.41
CA GLY A 211 -23.82 28.40 -38.24
C GLY A 211 -24.00 29.35 -39.43
N SER A 212 -23.35 29.15 -40.58
CA SER A 212 -23.43 30.08 -41.72
C SER A 212 -24.08 29.52 -43.00
N ALA A 213 -24.90 28.46 -42.89
CA ALA A 213 -25.62 27.89 -44.04
C ALA A 213 -27.03 28.50 -44.18
N GLY A 214 -27.10 29.64 -44.88
CA GLY A 214 -28.13 29.96 -45.88
C GLY A 214 -29.55 30.34 -45.42
N SER A 215 -29.82 31.64 -45.28
CA SER A 215 -31.15 32.21 -45.59
C SER A 215 -31.14 32.71 -47.05
N ARG A 216 -31.66 31.92 -47.99
CA ARG A 216 -32.04 32.41 -49.32
C ARG A 216 -33.31 33.26 -49.19
N PRO A 217 -33.37 34.48 -49.74
CA PRO A 217 -34.62 35.24 -49.74
C PRO A 217 -35.63 34.58 -50.70
N ALA A 218 -36.88 34.47 -50.26
CA ALA A 218 -38.00 34.07 -51.10
C ALA A 218 -38.27 35.18 -52.13
N GLY A 219 -38.10 34.87 -53.41
CA GLY A 219 -38.52 35.74 -54.51
C GLY A 219 -40.04 35.73 -54.61
N SER A 220 -40.64 36.92 -54.53
CA SER A 220 -42.04 37.21 -54.79
C SER A 220 -42.17 37.95 -56.12
N GLY A 221 -43.11 37.56 -56.96
CA GLY A 221 -43.64 38.37 -58.08
C GLY A 221 -43.04 38.04 -59.44
#